data_AF-A0A5R9BDA9-F1
#
_entry.id   AF-A0A5R9BDA9-F1
#
_cell.length_a   1.000
_cell.length_b   1.000
_cell.length_c   1.000
_cell.angle_alpha   90.00
_cell.angle_beta   90.00
_cell.angle_gamma   90.00
#
_symmetry.space_group_name_H-M   'P 1'
#
loop_
_entity.id
_entity.type
_entity.pdbx_description
1 polymer ?
#
loop_
_entity_poly.entity_id
_entity_poly.type
_entity_poly.pdbx_seq_one_letter_code
_entity_poly.pdbx_strand_id
1 'polypeptide(L)'
;MTDQNEPPSRRTVGTEARRAGRRAGEAFETLDYRRPKYPHNIHPALVPGIGIDEQRRRYGIDKIVFFVAGALTVAFVLWGVINPAQVGTVADSAFTWVTYNISWLFIITAAVILIAMLSLALSRYGRIPLGTDGEKPEFSTFAWISMLFAAGLGIGVLFFGPSEPLTYFTSPPPMTNEAESTEAMHYSLGQTFYHWGFHAWAIYALVGGAVAYAAYRRGRVLGRLRNSMTSF
;
A
#
# COMPACT_ATOMS: atom_id res chain seq x y z
N MET A 1 11.08 -71.40 -24.70
CA MET A 1 11.55 -70.10 -25.21
C MET A 1 11.28 -69.08 -24.13
N THR A 2 12.12 -69.07 -23.09
CA THR A 2 11.97 -68.24 -21.89
C THR A 2 13.07 -67.20 -21.93
N ASP A 3 12.69 -65.99 -22.33
CA ASP A 3 13.52 -64.79 -22.29
C ASP A 3 13.68 -64.37 -20.82
N GLN A 4 14.94 -64.36 -20.34
CA GLN A 4 15.26 -64.05 -18.95
C GLN A 4 15.50 -62.56 -18.80
N ASN A 5 14.66 -61.94 -17.97
CA ASN A 5 14.88 -60.63 -17.36
C ASN A 5 16.21 -60.62 -16.60
N GLU A 6 17.27 -60.12 -17.22
CA GLU A 6 18.54 -59.80 -16.56
C GLU A 6 18.45 -58.35 -16.01
N PRO A 7 18.66 -58.11 -14.70
CA PRO A 7 18.59 -56.77 -14.16
C PRO A 7 19.74 -55.90 -14.70
N PRO A 8 19.48 -54.61 -15.02
CA PRO A 8 20.49 -53.74 -15.61
C PRO A 8 21.73 -53.61 -14.72
N SER A 9 22.91 -53.81 -15.29
CA SER A 9 24.18 -53.73 -14.58
C SER A 9 24.37 -52.37 -13.88
N ARG A 10 25.01 -52.36 -12.69
CA ARG A 10 25.29 -51.12 -11.92
C ARG A 10 26.04 -50.03 -12.71
N ARG A 11 26.72 -50.37 -13.81
CA ARG A 11 27.44 -49.43 -14.68
C ARG A 11 26.51 -48.61 -15.59
N THR A 12 25.41 -49.18 -16.06
CA THR A 12 24.45 -48.49 -16.94
C THR A 12 23.63 -47.46 -16.17
N VAL A 13 23.22 -47.79 -14.93
CA VAL A 13 22.45 -46.88 -14.05
C VAL A 13 23.23 -45.60 -13.70
N GLY A 14 24.53 -45.71 -13.41
CA GLY A 14 25.36 -44.54 -13.09
C GLY A 14 25.58 -43.60 -14.28
N THR A 15 25.55 -44.13 -15.50
CA THR A 15 25.78 -43.36 -16.74
C THR A 15 24.51 -42.61 -17.15
N GLU A 16 23.35 -43.23 -16.97
CA GLU A 16 22.04 -42.60 -17.18
C GLU A 16 21.71 -41.57 -16.11
N ALA A 17 22.00 -41.86 -14.83
CA ALA A 17 21.85 -40.88 -13.75
C ALA A 17 22.73 -39.64 -13.96
N ARG A 18 23.95 -39.81 -14.48
CA ARG A 18 24.85 -38.70 -14.81
C ARG A 18 24.40 -37.90 -16.03
N ARG A 19 23.75 -38.54 -17.02
CA ARG A 19 23.10 -37.86 -18.16
C ARG A 19 21.82 -37.12 -17.75
N ALA A 20 21.02 -37.70 -16.87
CA ALA A 20 19.81 -37.08 -16.33
C ALA A 20 20.15 -35.85 -15.46
N GLY A 21 21.17 -35.95 -14.60
CA GLY A 21 21.68 -34.83 -13.82
C GLY A 21 22.25 -33.69 -14.68
N ARG A 22 22.88 -34.01 -15.82
CA ARG A 22 23.40 -33.01 -16.76
C ARG A 22 22.29 -32.30 -17.54
N ARG A 23 21.22 -33.01 -17.94
CA ARG A 23 20.02 -32.40 -18.54
C ARG A 23 19.20 -31.58 -17.54
N ALA A 24 19.13 -32.01 -16.28
CA ALA A 24 18.48 -31.24 -15.23
C ALA A 24 19.28 -29.96 -14.88
N GLY A 25 20.62 -30.02 -14.94
CA GLY A 25 21.49 -28.85 -14.79
C GLY A 25 21.40 -27.85 -15.95
N GLU A 26 21.16 -28.32 -17.18
CA GLU A 26 20.93 -27.46 -18.35
C GLU A 26 19.54 -26.79 -18.34
N ALA A 27 18.54 -27.38 -17.69
CA ALA A 27 17.21 -26.77 -17.51
C ALA A 27 17.20 -25.59 -16.50
N PHE A 28 18.25 -25.48 -15.69
CA PHE A 28 18.53 -24.33 -14.83
C PHE A 28 19.68 -23.50 -15.40
N GLU A 29 19.67 -23.26 -16.71
CA GLU A 29 20.54 -22.27 -17.32
C GLU A 29 20.36 -20.94 -16.58
N THR A 30 21.40 -20.54 -15.87
CA THR A 30 21.46 -19.33 -15.08
C THR A 30 21.06 -18.14 -15.95
N LEU A 31 19.89 -17.56 -15.68
CA LEU A 31 19.44 -16.33 -16.31
C LEU A 31 20.52 -15.27 -16.15
N ASP A 32 21.20 -14.92 -17.25
CA ASP A 32 22.18 -13.84 -17.28
C ASP A 32 21.45 -12.50 -17.19
N TYR A 33 21.29 -12.01 -15.95
CA TYR A 33 20.60 -10.76 -15.64
C TYR A 33 21.29 -9.51 -16.23
N ARG A 34 22.52 -9.60 -16.80
CA ARG A 34 23.16 -8.47 -17.49
C ARG A 34 22.63 -8.25 -18.90
N ARG A 35 22.03 -9.28 -19.52
CA ARG A 35 21.42 -9.21 -20.85
C ARG A 35 20.18 -10.12 -20.89
N PRO A 36 18.98 -9.60 -20.56
CA PRO A 36 17.77 -10.38 -20.70
C PRO A 36 17.61 -10.78 -22.17
N LYS A 37 17.76 -12.08 -22.47
CA LYS A 37 17.35 -12.63 -23.76
C LYS A 37 15.83 -12.69 -23.75
N TYR A 38 15.21 -11.67 -24.33
CA TYR A 38 13.79 -11.71 -24.61
C TYR A 38 13.50 -12.89 -25.56
N PRO A 39 12.44 -13.68 -25.31
CA PRO A 39 11.95 -14.61 -26.32
C PRO A 39 11.69 -13.79 -27.58
N HIS A 40 12.40 -14.10 -28.65
CA HIS A 40 12.25 -13.37 -29.91
C HIS A 40 10.76 -13.42 -30.29
N ASN A 41 10.16 -12.24 -30.49
CA ASN A 41 8.76 -11.94 -30.85
C ASN A 41 7.88 -11.25 -29.78
N ILE A 42 8.38 -10.94 -28.57
CA ILE A 42 7.63 -10.14 -27.60
C ILE A 42 8.10 -8.67 -27.61
N HIS A 43 7.20 -7.74 -27.95
CA HIS A 43 7.47 -6.30 -27.90
C HIS A 43 7.82 -5.89 -26.45
N PRO A 44 8.80 -4.98 -26.21
CA PRO A 44 9.25 -4.59 -24.87
C PRO A 44 8.15 -4.11 -23.91
N ALA A 45 7.01 -3.68 -24.46
CA ALA A 45 5.82 -3.27 -23.69
C ALA A 45 4.91 -4.43 -23.20
N LEU A 46 5.12 -5.65 -23.69
CA LEU A 46 4.35 -6.86 -23.37
C LEU A 46 5.12 -7.82 -22.47
N VAL A 47 6.29 -7.41 -21.99
CA VAL A 47 7.07 -8.19 -21.03
C VAL A 47 6.30 -8.20 -19.71
N PRO A 48 5.97 -9.38 -19.14
CA PRO A 48 5.39 -9.47 -17.81
C PRO A 48 6.24 -8.66 -16.84
N GLY A 49 5.61 -7.76 -16.08
CA GLY A 49 6.32 -6.90 -15.15
C GLY A 49 7.17 -7.76 -14.21
N ILE A 50 8.49 -7.52 -14.20
CA ILE A 50 9.41 -8.17 -13.27
C ILE A 50 8.93 -7.83 -11.85
N GLY A 51 8.68 -8.85 -11.03
CA GLY A 51 8.28 -8.67 -9.64
C GLY A 51 9.36 -7.91 -8.87
N ILE A 52 8.97 -7.05 -7.92
CA ILE A 52 9.94 -6.27 -7.14
C ILE A 52 10.96 -7.15 -6.40
N ASP A 53 10.55 -8.38 -6.05
CA ASP A 53 11.37 -9.40 -5.39
C ASP A 53 12.50 -9.96 -6.29
N GLU A 54 12.32 -9.89 -7.61
CA GLU A 54 13.33 -10.29 -8.60
C GLU A 54 14.33 -9.16 -8.89
N GLN A 55 13.97 -7.91 -8.56
CA GLN A 55 14.79 -6.75 -8.83
C GLN A 55 15.82 -6.52 -7.71
N ARG A 56 16.96 -7.23 -7.75
CA ARG A 56 18.11 -7.00 -6.86
C ARG A 56 18.75 -5.62 -7.09
N ARG A 57 18.18 -4.56 -6.51
CA ARG A 57 18.83 -3.24 -6.38
C ARG A 57 19.38 -3.04 -4.98
N ARG A 58 20.55 -2.40 -4.91
CA ARG A 58 21.09 -1.87 -3.64
C ARG A 58 20.29 -0.64 -3.26
N TYR A 59 19.52 -0.74 -2.19
CA TYR A 59 18.89 0.40 -1.54
C TYR A 59 19.97 1.24 -0.85
N GLY A 60 20.01 2.53 -1.15
CA GLY A 60 20.89 3.50 -0.51
C GLY A 60 20.06 4.64 0.06
N ILE A 61 20.55 5.27 1.13
CA ILE A 61 19.89 6.43 1.73
C ILE A 61 20.02 7.61 0.77
N ASP A 62 18.89 8.25 0.44
CA ASP A 62 18.94 9.58 -0.19
C ASP A 62 19.35 10.58 0.89
N LYS A 63 20.64 10.96 0.85
CA LYS A 63 21.24 11.86 1.83
C LYS A 63 20.51 13.21 1.90
N ILE A 64 20.03 13.73 0.78
CA ILE A 64 19.35 15.03 0.74
C ILE A 64 18.03 14.93 1.52
N VAL A 65 17.22 13.92 1.20
CA VAL A 65 15.93 13.71 1.90
C VAL A 65 16.16 13.46 3.38
N PHE A 66 17.15 12.62 3.72
CA PHE A 66 17.47 12.28 5.11
C PHE A 66 17.89 13.51 5.94
N PHE A 67 18.85 14.30 5.44
CA PHE A 67 19.35 15.44 6.19
C PHE A 67 18.35 16.61 6.22
N VAL A 68 17.63 16.88 5.14
CA VAL A 68 16.63 17.96 5.13
C VAL A 68 15.46 17.62 6.05
N ALA A 69 14.87 16.42 5.92
CA ALA A 69 13.76 16.02 6.79
C ALA A 69 14.21 15.95 8.26
N GLY A 70 15.37 15.33 8.53
CA GLY A 70 15.93 15.21 9.88
C GLY A 70 16.21 16.57 10.52
N ALA A 71 16.83 17.51 9.77
CA ALA A 71 17.12 18.85 10.28
C ALA A 71 15.83 19.63 10.60
N LEU A 72 14.81 19.55 9.72
CA LEU A 72 13.51 20.18 9.97
C LEU A 72 12.80 19.59 11.18
N THR A 73 12.82 18.26 11.36
CA THR A 73 12.25 17.60 12.53
C THR A 73 12.95 18.03 13.82
N VAL A 74 14.28 18.03 13.84
CA VAL A 74 15.05 18.46 15.02
C VAL A 74 14.80 19.93 15.33
N ALA A 75 14.80 20.80 14.31
CA ALA A 75 14.50 22.22 14.50
C ALA A 75 13.10 22.46 15.09
N PHE A 76 12.08 21.74 14.61
CA PHE A 76 10.72 21.84 15.13
C PHE A 76 10.62 21.35 16.58
N VAL A 77 11.26 20.22 16.91
CA VAL A 77 11.31 19.70 18.29
C VAL A 77 12.02 20.69 19.22
N LEU A 78 13.16 21.24 18.80
CA LEU A 78 13.88 22.24 19.57
C LEU A 78 13.03 23.49 19.81
N TRP A 79 12.30 23.96 18.81
CA TRP A 79 11.39 25.09 18.97
C TRP A 79 10.27 24.79 20.00
N GLY A 80 9.69 23.59 19.95
CA GLY A 80 8.70 23.14 20.93
C GLY A 80 9.22 23.05 22.37
N VAL A 81 10.50 22.68 22.55
CA VAL A 81 11.13 22.63 23.88
C VAL A 81 11.48 24.02 24.39
N ILE A 82 11.97 24.91 23.52
CA ILE A 82 12.42 26.27 23.90
C ILE A 82 11.23 27.19 24.19
N ASN A 83 10.17 27.14 23.37
CA ASN A 83 9.02 28.01 23.52
C ASN A 83 7.69 27.31 23.17
N PRO A 84 7.19 26.43 24.05
CA PRO A 84 5.97 25.67 23.79
C PRO A 84 4.73 26.56 23.62
N ALA A 85 4.67 27.69 24.34
CA ALA A 85 3.54 28.62 24.25
C ALA A 85 3.42 29.24 22.86
N GLN A 86 4.55 29.67 22.27
CA GLN A 86 4.57 30.21 20.92
C GLN A 86 4.18 29.16 19.88
N VAL A 87 4.65 27.92 20.02
CA VAL A 87 4.23 26.82 19.13
C VAL A 87 2.72 26.61 19.20
N GLY A 88 2.14 26.63 20.40
CA GLY A 88 0.69 26.55 20.60
C GLY A 88 -0.07 27.67 19.88
N THR A 89 0.35 28.93 20.05
CA THR A 89 -0.30 30.07 19.38
C THR A 89 -0.20 30.00 17.85
N VAL A 90 0.97 29.62 17.32
CA VAL A 90 1.16 29.50 15.86
C VAL A 90 0.35 28.32 15.31
N ALA A 91 0.34 27.18 16.01
CA ALA A 91 -0.42 26.01 15.62
C ALA A 91 -1.93 26.28 15.61
N ASP A 92 -2.46 26.95 16.64
CA ASP A 92 -3.86 27.36 16.72
C ASP A 92 -4.22 28.33 15.59
N SER A 93 -3.41 29.37 15.38
CA SER A 93 -3.61 30.33 14.29
C SER A 93 -3.64 29.64 12.91
N ALA A 94 -2.72 28.71 12.67
CA ALA A 94 -2.66 27.93 11.43
C ALA A 94 -3.86 26.98 11.30
N PHE A 95 -4.24 26.29 12.38
CA PHE A 95 -5.40 25.40 12.42
C PHE A 95 -6.69 26.15 12.10
N THR A 96 -6.92 27.30 12.76
CA THR A 96 -8.08 28.16 12.52
C THR A 96 -8.09 28.66 11.08
N TRP A 97 -6.95 29.11 10.55
CA TRP A 97 -6.86 29.59 9.17
C TRP A 97 -7.20 28.50 8.15
N VAL A 98 -6.63 27.29 8.30
CA VAL A 98 -6.93 26.14 7.44
C VAL A 98 -8.40 25.76 7.54
N THR A 99 -8.95 25.74 8.75
CA THR A 99 -10.35 25.38 9.00
C THR A 99 -11.31 26.36 8.33
N TYR A 100 -11.05 27.67 8.38
CA TYR A 100 -11.92 28.65 7.74
C TYR A 100 -11.78 28.70 6.22
N ASN A 101 -10.56 28.54 5.67
CA ASN A 101 -10.31 28.81 4.26
C ASN A 101 -10.25 27.56 3.37
N ILE A 102 -9.82 26.42 3.91
CA ILE A 102 -9.46 25.22 3.12
C ILE A 102 -10.37 24.02 3.43
N SER A 103 -11.17 24.03 4.50
CA SER A 103 -12.04 22.90 4.87
C SER A 103 -12.93 22.38 3.74
N TRP A 104 -13.47 23.28 2.91
CA TRP A 104 -14.29 22.89 1.76
C TRP A 104 -13.53 21.97 0.79
N LEU A 105 -12.21 22.20 0.61
CA LEU A 105 -11.36 21.38 -0.24
C LEU A 105 -11.19 19.98 0.35
N PHE A 106 -11.02 19.86 1.67
CA PHE A 106 -10.93 18.56 2.35
C PHE A 106 -12.20 17.73 2.17
N ILE A 107 -13.37 18.35 2.37
CA ILE A 107 -14.67 17.68 2.26
C ILE A 107 -14.91 17.21 0.82
N ILE A 108 -14.72 18.09 -0.17
CA ILE A 108 -14.90 17.74 -1.59
C ILE A 108 -13.90 16.66 -2.00
N THR A 109 -12.64 16.78 -1.59
CA THR A 109 -11.61 15.79 -1.94
C THR A 109 -11.94 14.42 -1.37
N ALA A 110 -12.34 14.33 -0.09
CA ALA A 110 -12.75 13.07 0.52
C ALA A 110 -13.95 12.44 -0.20
N ALA A 111 -14.96 13.24 -0.54
CA ALA A 111 -16.14 12.78 -1.27
C ALA A 111 -15.78 12.28 -2.69
N VAL A 112 -14.96 13.04 -3.43
CA VAL A 112 -14.50 12.66 -4.78
C VAL A 112 -13.69 11.38 -4.74
N ILE A 113 -12.78 11.23 -3.77
CA ILE A 113 -11.98 10.01 -3.61
C ILE A 113 -12.89 8.81 -3.33
N LEU A 114 -13.86 8.96 -2.42
CA LEU A 114 -14.81 7.89 -2.12
C LEU A 114 -15.58 7.45 -3.37
N ILE A 115 -16.16 8.41 -4.10
CA ILE A 115 -16.90 8.13 -5.33
C ILE A 115 -15.98 7.49 -6.39
N ALA A 116 -14.77 7.98 -6.55
CA ALA A 116 -13.80 7.43 -7.49
C ALA A 116 -13.41 5.99 -7.16
N MET A 117 -13.17 5.67 -5.88
CA MET A 117 -12.83 4.32 -5.44
C MET A 117 -14.01 3.35 -5.56
N LEU A 118 -15.22 3.78 -5.23
CA LEU A 118 -16.43 2.99 -5.44
C LEU A 118 -16.66 2.73 -6.94
N SER A 119 -16.50 3.76 -7.78
CA SER A 119 -16.62 3.64 -9.24
C SER A 119 -15.57 2.67 -9.78
N LEU A 120 -14.33 2.75 -9.30
CA LEU A 120 -13.25 1.85 -9.71
C LEU A 120 -13.55 0.40 -9.32
N ALA A 121 -13.99 0.17 -8.08
CA ALA A 121 -14.33 -1.15 -7.56
C ALA A 121 -15.50 -1.80 -8.32
N LEU A 122 -16.52 -1.03 -8.68
CA LEU A 122 -17.69 -1.51 -9.44
C LEU A 122 -17.43 -1.62 -10.95
N SER A 123 -16.41 -0.94 -11.47
CA SER A 123 -16.05 -0.97 -12.88
C SER A 123 -15.30 -2.25 -13.28
N ARG A 124 -15.09 -2.42 -14.59
CA ARG A 124 -14.22 -3.47 -15.15
C ARG A 124 -12.79 -3.44 -14.61
N TYR A 125 -12.30 -2.27 -14.16
CA TYR A 125 -10.94 -2.12 -13.69
C TYR A 125 -10.72 -2.71 -12.30
N GLY A 126 -11.76 -2.82 -11.47
CA GLY A 126 -11.70 -3.50 -10.17
C GLY A 126 -11.46 -5.02 -10.27
N ARG A 127 -11.61 -5.61 -11.46
CA ARG A 127 -11.35 -7.04 -11.72
C ARG A 127 -9.89 -7.33 -12.07
N ILE A 128 -9.05 -6.31 -12.22
CA ILE A 128 -7.65 -6.48 -12.59
C ILE A 128 -6.87 -6.95 -11.35
N PRO A 129 -6.27 -8.14 -11.36
CA PRO A 129 -5.45 -8.60 -10.25
C PRO A 129 -4.19 -7.72 -10.12
N LEU A 130 -3.85 -7.37 -8.88
CA LEU A 130 -2.68 -6.56 -8.53
C LEU A 130 -1.43 -7.44 -8.41
N GLY A 131 -1.00 -7.99 -9.55
CA GLY A 131 0.16 -8.87 -9.67
C GLY A 131 0.42 -9.22 -11.14
N THR A 132 1.28 -10.21 -11.35
CA THR A 132 1.50 -10.80 -12.68
C THR A 132 0.28 -11.59 -13.14
N ASP A 133 0.13 -11.78 -14.45
CA ASP A 133 -1.03 -12.47 -15.00
C ASP A 133 -1.04 -13.94 -14.54
N GLY A 134 -2.12 -14.33 -13.85
CA GLY A 134 -2.28 -15.68 -13.29
C GLY A 134 -1.68 -15.89 -11.90
N GLU A 135 -1.14 -14.84 -11.27
CA GLU A 135 -0.63 -14.90 -9.90
C GLU A 135 -1.77 -15.09 -8.89
N LYS A 136 -1.56 -16.00 -7.94
CA LYS A 136 -2.53 -16.27 -6.86
C LYS A 136 -2.21 -15.39 -5.66
N PRO A 137 -3.21 -15.03 -4.82
CA PRO A 137 -2.97 -14.34 -3.57
C PRO A 137 -1.98 -15.11 -2.69
N GLU A 138 -0.99 -14.40 -2.15
CA GLU A 138 0.00 -14.96 -1.23
C GLU A 138 -0.64 -15.35 0.13
N PHE A 139 -1.61 -14.54 0.58
CA PHE A 139 -2.35 -14.76 1.82
C PHE A 139 -3.78 -15.21 1.54
N SER A 140 -4.33 -16.05 2.42
CA SER A 140 -5.75 -16.38 2.40
C SER A 140 -6.60 -15.14 2.70
N THR A 141 -7.84 -15.10 2.20
CA THR A 141 -8.74 -13.97 2.43
C THR A 141 -8.95 -13.66 3.92
N PHE A 142 -9.02 -14.71 4.76
CA PHE A 142 -9.14 -14.53 6.21
C PHE A 142 -7.89 -13.85 6.79
N ALA A 143 -6.70 -14.36 6.48
CA ALA A 143 -5.45 -13.77 6.95
C ALA A 143 -5.29 -12.32 6.47
N TRP A 144 -5.65 -12.02 5.22
CA TRP A 144 -5.61 -10.67 4.67
C TRP A 144 -6.56 -9.70 5.40
N ILE A 145 -7.80 -10.12 5.66
CA ILE A 145 -8.75 -9.31 6.46
C ILE A 145 -8.21 -9.08 7.88
N SER A 146 -7.66 -10.12 8.52
CA SER A 146 -7.06 -9.98 9.85
C SER A 146 -5.90 -8.98 9.85
N MET A 147 -5.04 -9.00 8.82
CA MET A 147 -3.94 -8.03 8.68
C MET A 147 -4.45 -6.60 8.50
N LEU A 148 -5.55 -6.38 7.77
CA LEU A 148 -6.17 -5.07 7.63
C LEU A 148 -6.65 -4.51 8.98
N PHE A 149 -7.29 -5.34 9.81
CA PHE A 149 -7.71 -4.91 11.14
C PHE A 149 -6.51 -4.68 12.07
N ALA A 150 -5.49 -5.54 12.02
CA ALA A 150 -4.28 -5.40 12.84
C ALA A 150 -3.48 -4.13 12.49
N ALA A 151 -3.41 -3.77 11.21
CA ALA A 151 -2.73 -2.57 10.75
C ALA A 151 -3.57 -1.29 10.93
N GLY A 152 -4.91 -1.40 10.82
CA GLY A 152 -5.82 -0.25 10.78
C GLY A 152 -6.39 0.19 12.13
N LEU A 153 -6.54 -0.71 13.11
CA LEU A 153 -7.06 -0.39 14.44
C LEU A 153 -5.95 0.22 15.32
N GLY A 154 -5.58 1.46 15.04
CA GLY A 154 -4.58 2.20 15.80
C GLY A 154 -5.10 2.78 17.12
N ILE A 155 -4.23 3.52 17.80
CA ILE A 155 -4.54 4.29 19.03
C ILE A 155 -5.73 5.23 18.86
N GLY A 156 -6.00 5.70 17.63
CA GLY A 156 -7.11 6.59 17.32
C GLY A 156 -8.47 6.00 17.71
N VAL A 157 -8.72 4.71 17.44
CA VAL A 157 -10.00 4.08 17.80
C VAL A 157 -10.14 3.89 19.31
N LEU A 158 -9.03 3.63 20.02
CA LEU A 158 -9.05 3.50 21.47
C LEU A 158 -9.34 4.84 22.18
N PHE A 159 -8.82 5.94 21.64
CA PHE A 159 -9.01 7.27 22.21
C PHE A 159 -10.33 7.90 21.76
N PHE A 160 -10.54 8.01 20.44
CA PHE A 160 -11.70 8.68 19.86
C PHE A 160 -12.95 7.81 19.81
N GLY A 161 -12.82 6.48 19.87
CA GLY A 161 -13.96 5.57 19.87
C GLY A 161 -15.02 5.91 20.91
N PRO A 162 -14.66 6.08 22.21
CA PRO A 162 -15.61 6.56 23.21
C PRO A 162 -15.74 8.09 23.25
N SER A 163 -14.66 8.83 23.04
CA SER A 163 -14.66 10.28 23.31
C SER A 163 -15.45 11.07 22.28
N GLU A 164 -15.39 10.68 21.01
CA GLU A 164 -16.01 11.38 19.89
C GLU A 164 -17.56 11.32 19.93
N PRO A 165 -18.21 10.13 20.01
CA PRO A 165 -19.66 10.08 20.13
C PRO A 165 -20.16 10.72 21.44
N LEU A 166 -19.38 10.64 22.53
CA LEU A 166 -19.70 11.35 23.76
C LEU A 166 -19.67 12.87 23.56
N THR A 167 -18.64 13.38 22.88
CA THR A 167 -18.50 14.81 22.59
C THR A 167 -19.65 15.30 21.71
N TYR A 168 -20.03 14.56 20.66
CA TYR A 168 -21.16 14.95 19.81
C TYR A 168 -22.52 14.80 20.49
N PHE A 169 -22.61 14.01 21.57
CA PHE A 169 -23.81 13.90 22.38
C PHE A 169 -23.96 15.07 23.37
N THR A 170 -22.88 15.44 24.08
CA THR A 170 -22.89 16.52 25.09
C THR A 170 -22.70 17.91 24.49
N SER A 171 -22.08 18.00 23.32
CA SER A 171 -21.82 19.25 22.59
C SER A 171 -22.05 19.03 21.09
N PRO A 172 -23.31 18.79 20.68
CA PRO A 172 -23.64 18.58 19.28
C PRO A 172 -23.29 19.80 18.42
N PRO A 173 -22.98 19.61 17.12
CA PRO A 173 -22.69 20.73 16.24
C PRO A 173 -23.80 21.77 16.23
N PRO A 174 -23.48 23.07 16.08
CA PRO A 174 -24.48 24.13 16.05
C PRO A 174 -25.51 23.87 14.95
N MET A 175 -26.78 24.21 15.22
CA MET A 175 -27.92 24.00 14.30
C MET A 175 -28.32 22.54 14.06
N THR A 176 -27.95 21.61 14.96
CA THR A 176 -28.39 20.21 14.89
C THR A 176 -29.45 19.90 15.96
N ASN A 177 -29.08 19.27 17.07
CA ASN A 177 -29.96 18.75 18.10
C ASN A 177 -29.64 19.37 19.47
N GLU A 178 -30.60 19.32 20.39
CA GLU A 178 -30.32 19.70 21.79
C GLU A 178 -29.33 18.72 22.41
N ALA A 179 -28.37 19.23 23.16
CA ALA A 179 -27.39 18.42 23.87
C ALA A 179 -28.10 17.41 24.79
N GLU A 180 -27.52 16.21 24.89
CA GLU A 180 -27.99 15.13 25.77
C GLU A 180 -29.42 14.61 25.47
N SER A 181 -29.98 14.93 24.30
CA SER A 181 -31.27 14.41 23.82
C SER A 181 -31.15 13.03 23.16
N THR A 182 -32.28 12.32 23.04
CA THR A 182 -32.36 11.05 22.32
C THR A 182 -31.93 11.22 20.86
N GLU A 183 -32.31 12.33 20.23
CA GLU A 183 -31.96 12.63 18.85
C GLU A 183 -30.46 12.94 18.69
N ALA A 184 -29.85 13.64 19.64
CA ALA A 184 -28.40 13.87 19.67
C ALA A 184 -27.60 12.56 19.81
N MET A 185 -28.13 11.55 20.50
CA MET A 185 -27.51 10.23 20.60
C MET A 185 -27.43 9.54 19.23
N HIS A 186 -28.49 9.60 18.43
CA HIS A 186 -28.47 9.02 17.09
C HIS A 186 -27.54 9.81 16.16
N TYR A 187 -27.57 11.13 16.24
CA TYR A 187 -26.70 11.98 15.44
C TYR A 187 -25.22 11.80 15.77
N SER A 188 -24.87 11.69 17.05
CA SER A 188 -23.48 11.51 17.49
C SER A 188 -22.84 10.23 16.95
N LEU A 189 -23.58 9.12 16.98
CA LEU A 189 -23.15 7.86 16.39
C LEU A 189 -23.05 7.98 14.86
N GLY A 190 -24.02 8.62 14.21
CA GLY A 190 -23.98 8.88 12.77
C GLY A 190 -22.74 9.68 12.34
N GLN A 191 -22.41 10.74 13.07
CA GLN A 191 -21.22 11.57 12.82
C GLN A 191 -19.93 10.79 13.03
N THR A 192 -19.86 10.00 14.12
CA THR A 192 -18.70 9.14 14.39
C THR A 192 -18.50 8.11 13.27
N PHE A 193 -19.58 7.48 12.81
CA PHE A 193 -19.52 6.55 11.67
C PHE A 193 -19.17 7.24 10.35
N TYR A 194 -19.53 8.51 10.17
CA TYR A 194 -19.10 9.28 9.01
C TYR A 194 -17.57 9.48 9.01
N HIS A 195 -16.98 9.81 10.16
CA HIS A 195 -15.52 10.01 10.29
C HIS A 195 -14.71 8.70 10.18
N TRP A 196 -15.17 7.62 10.80
CA TRP A 196 -14.45 6.33 10.84
C TRP A 196 -14.92 5.32 9.76
N GLY A 197 -15.90 5.71 8.94
CA GLY A 197 -16.48 4.90 7.90
C GLY A 197 -15.77 5.04 6.56
N PHE A 198 -16.53 4.92 5.47
CA PHE A 198 -15.99 4.72 4.12
C PHE A 198 -15.02 5.81 3.63
N HIS A 199 -15.14 7.05 4.11
CA HIS A 199 -14.31 8.17 3.64
C HIS A 199 -12.83 7.93 3.98
N ALA A 200 -12.53 7.55 5.23
CA ALA A 200 -11.16 7.25 5.66
C ALA A 200 -10.58 6.05 4.89
N TRP A 201 -11.36 4.96 4.78
CA TRP A 201 -10.93 3.74 4.07
C TRP A 201 -10.73 3.96 2.58
N ALA A 202 -11.50 4.82 1.94
CA ALA A 202 -11.32 5.14 0.52
C ALA A 202 -9.99 5.84 0.24
N ILE A 203 -9.55 6.72 1.14
CA ILE A 203 -8.24 7.38 1.01
C ILE A 203 -7.10 6.35 1.13
N TYR A 204 -7.21 5.41 2.07
CA TYR A 204 -6.26 4.30 2.18
C TYR A 204 -6.27 3.39 0.95
N ALA A 205 -7.45 3.07 0.43
CA ALA A 205 -7.60 2.27 -0.79
C ALA A 205 -6.98 2.97 -2.00
N LEU A 206 -7.11 4.29 -2.13
CA LEU A 206 -6.49 5.07 -3.20
C LEU A 206 -4.96 4.97 -3.15
N VAL A 207 -4.36 5.28 -1.98
CA VAL A 207 -2.90 5.28 -1.82
C VAL A 207 -2.35 3.85 -1.93
N GLY A 208 -2.94 2.90 -1.20
CA GLY A 208 -2.54 1.49 -1.21
C GLY A 208 -2.71 0.87 -2.59
N GLY A 209 -3.82 1.15 -3.27
CA GLY A 209 -4.07 0.68 -4.65
C GLY A 209 -3.10 1.29 -5.66
N ALA A 210 -2.78 2.58 -5.55
CA ALA A 210 -1.80 3.23 -6.42
C ALA A 210 -0.39 2.64 -6.24
N VAL A 211 0.02 2.43 -4.99
CA VAL A 211 1.32 1.80 -4.65
C VAL A 211 1.35 0.35 -5.13
N ALA A 212 0.31 -0.43 -4.85
CA ALA A 212 0.24 -1.83 -5.25
C ALA A 212 0.24 -1.99 -6.77
N TYR A 213 -0.52 -1.17 -7.49
CA TYR A 213 -0.52 -1.17 -8.95
C TYR A 213 0.86 -0.78 -9.52
N ALA A 214 1.50 0.25 -8.96
CA ALA A 214 2.82 0.68 -9.42
C ALA A 214 3.90 -0.38 -9.16
N ALA A 215 3.91 -0.97 -7.96
CA ALA A 215 4.91 -1.94 -7.53
C ALA A 215 4.70 -3.31 -8.20
N TYR A 216 3.51 -3.88 -8.10
CA TYR A 216 3.25 -5.27 -8.50
C TYR A 216 2.79 -5.42 -9.95
N ARG A 217 1.96 -4.49 -10.46
CA ARG A 217 1.47 -4.59 -11.86
C ARG A 217 2.41 -3.95 -12.86
N ARG A 218 3.05 -2.84 -12.50
CA ARG A 218 3.94 -2.06 -13.40
C ARG A 218 5.44 -2.29 -13.14
N GLY A 219 5.81 -3.09 -12.13
CA GLY A 219 7.21 -3.39 -11.81
C GLY A 219 8.06 -2.16 -11.48
N ARG A 220 7.46 -1.08 -10.95
CA ARG A 220 8.16 0.16 -10.65
C ARG A 220 8.68 0.16 -9.22
N VAL A 221 9.97 0.42 -9.05
CA VAL A 221 10.59 0.62 -7.73
C VAL A 221 10.10 1.94 -7.12
N LEU A 222 9.42 1.86 -5.98
CA LEU A 222 8.76 2.99 -5.30
C LEU A 222 9.76 4.11 -4.90
N GLY A 223 11.05 3.81 -4.80
CA GLY A 223 12.10 4.74 -4.36
C GLY A 223 12.68 5.68 -5.42
N ARG A 224 12.19 5.71 -6.67
CA ARG A 224 12.76 6.59 -7.72
C ARG A 224 11.68 7.28 -8.58
N LEU A 225 10.82 8.07 -7.95
CA LEU A 225 9.94 9.01 -8.66
C LEU A 225 10.66 10.28 -9.17
N ARG A 226 11.93 10.51 -8.79
CA ARG A 226 12.67 11.74 -9.18
C ARG A 226 13.15 11.78 -10.64
N ASN A 227 13.43 10.63 -11.27
CA ASN A 227 14.08 10.62 -12.59
C ASN A 227 13.15 10.37 -13.78
N SER A 228 11.85 10.15 -13.58
CA SER A 228 10.91 9.90 -14.69
C SER A 228 10.23 11.17 -15.23
N MET A 229 10.51 12.35 -14.66
CA MET A 229 9.99 13.62 -15.16
C MET A 229 10.97 14.37 -16.08
N THR A 230 12.21 13.87 -16.23
CA THR A 230 13.26 14.53 -17.02
C THR A 230 13.56 13.86 -18.36
N SER A 231 12.75 12.88 -18.78
CA SER A 231 12.82 12.30 -20.13
C SER A 231 11.46 12.42 -20.83
N PHE A 232 11.17 13.63 -21.29
CA PHE A 232 10.43 13.85 -22.52
C PHE A 232 11.43 14.30 -23.58
#